data_AF-A0A6L9Y560-F1
#
_entry.id   AF-A0A6L9Y560-F1
#
_cell.length_a   1.000
_cell.length_b   1.000
_cell.length_c   1.000
_cell.angle_alpha   90.00
_cell.angle_beta   90.00
_cell.angle_gamma   90.00
#
_symmetry.space_group_name_H-M   'P 1'
#
loop_
_entity.id
_entity.type
_entity.pdbx_description
1 polymer ?
#
loop_
_entity_poly.entity_id
_entity_poly.type
_entity_poly.pdbx_seq_one_letter_code
_entity_poly.pdbx_strand_id
1 'polypeptide(L)'
;MSWRLLFFTLLVLAGAATVGGLSAGEWLVEHAPKQANLPNVSKDDPPPPVDEKGLPIMRQPAQPLMSGLMGIPTNEVKVDWAIKADNITSAKTASVETTVPTTTSTVTVSNSVNQSIKTRPIGQARQETTTATTQNWEGAFRQELAQCRQLGFFERASCVGRVREQYCGPNKAWGRVNDCPARR
;
A
#
# COMPACT_ATOMS: atom_id res chain seq x y z
N MET A 1 20.01 -47.21 -56.56
CA MET A 1 20.20 -46.34 -55.38
C MET A 1 19.04 -46.56 -54.42
N SER A 2 19.31 -46.90 -53.17
CA SER A 2 18.32 -47.47 -52.26
C SER A 2 17.34 -46.40 -51.75
N TRP A 3 16.17 -46.31 -52.40
CA TRP A 3 15.03 -45.47 -51.98
C TRP A 3 14.77 -45.60 -50.47
N ARG A 4 14.85 -46.82 -49.91
CA ARG A 4 14.64 -47.06 -48.49
C ARG A 4 15.62 -46.31 -47.58
N LEU A 5 16.90 -46.23 -47.96
CA LEU A 5 17.88 -45.44 -47.21
C LEU A 5 17.51 -43.95 -47.21
N LEU A 6 16.93 -43.45 -48.31
CA LEU A 6 16.47 -42.07 -48.39
C LEU A 6 15.29 -41.79 -47.44
N PHE A 7 14.33 -42.71 -47.31
CA PHE A 7 13.23 -42.55 -46.37
C PHE A 7 13.70 -42.64 -44.91
N PHE A 8 14.62 -43.54 -44.60
CA PHE A 8 15.17 -43.66 -43.25
C PHE A 8 15.97 -42.43 -42.84
N THR A 9 16.83 -41.90 -43.72
CA THR A 9 17.56 -40.67 -43.41
C THR A 9 16.63 -39.48 -43.26
N LEU A 10 15.61 -39.34 -44.11
CA LEU A 10 14.63 -38.25 -44.02
C LEU A 10 13.81 -38.32 -42.72
N LEU A 11 13.38 -39.51 -42.28
CA LEU A 11 12.66 -39.68 -41.02
C LEU A 11 13.52 -39.33 -39.80
N VAL A 12 14.80 -39.76 -39.80
CA VAL A 12 15.74 -39.45 -38.72
C VAL A 12 16.01 -37.94 -38.64
N LEU A 13 16.23 -37.29 -39.79
CA LEU A 13 16.46 -35.84 -39.84
C LEU A 13 15.21 -35.05 -39.43
N ALA A 14 14.02 -35.47 -39.84
CA ALA A 14 12.75 -34.87 -39.42
C ALA A 14 12.50 -35.05 -37.91
N GLY A 15 12.80 -36.22 -37.36
CA GLY A 15 12.73 -36.48 -35.91
C GLY A 15 13.70 -35.59 -35.12
N ALA A 16 14.96 -35.49 -35.56
CA ALA A 16 15.96 -34.65 -34.91
C ALA A 16 15.59 -33.16 -34.97
N ALA A 17 15.09 -32.68 -36.12
CA ALA A 17 14.70 -31.28 -36.31
C ALA A 17 13.48 -30.89 -35.44
N THR A 18 12.49 -31.77 -35.32
CA THR A 18 11.28 -31.50 -34.51
C THR A 18 11.60 -31.45 -33.01
N VAL A 19 12.40 -32.38 -32.50
CA VAL A 19 12.82 -32.39 -31.09
C VAL A 19 13.72 -31.19 -30.78
N GLY A 20 14.69 -30.90 -31.67
CA GLY A 20 15.58 -29.75 -31.53
C GLY A 20 14.81 -28.42 -31.52
N GLY A 21 13.85 -28.25 -32.43
CA GLY A 21 13.03 -27.04 -32.52
C GLY A 21 12.19 -26.79 -31.27
N LEU A 22 11.57 -27.83 -30.70
CA LEU A 22 10.80 -27.70 -29.46
C LEU A 22 11.70 -27.30 -28.28
N SER A 23 12.88 -27.93 -28.14
CA SER A 23 13.82 -27.60 -27.06
C SER A 23 14.39 -26.18 -27.17
N ALA A 24 14.68 -25.72 -28.40
CA ALA A 24 15.16 -24.37 -28.66
C ALA A 24 14.06 -23.33 -28.39
N GLY A 25 12.81 -23.64 -28.70
CA GLY A 25 11.67 -22.79 -28.39
C GLY A 25 11.56 -22.52 -26.89
N GLU A 26 11.60 -23.58 -26.08
CA GLU A 26 11.52 -23.45 -24.60
C GLU A 26 12.71 -22.63 -24.06
N TRP A 27 13.92 -22.88 -24.59
CA TRP A 27 15.11 -22.13 -24.21
C TRP A 27 15.00 -20.63 -24.53
N LEU A 28 14.44 -20.28 -25.70
CA LEU A 28 14.20 -18.87 -26.07
C LEU A 28 13.17 -18.21 -25.16
N VAL A 29 12.14 -18.93 -24.72
CA VAL A 29 11.12 -18.40 -23.79
C VAL A 29 11.73 -18.17 -22.41
N GLU A 30 12.57 -19.10 -21.94
CA GLU A 30 13.27 -18.95 -20.67
C GLU A 30 14.27 -17.79 -20.68
N HIS A 31 14.98 -17.59 -21.79
CA HIS A 31 16.00 -16.54 -21.95
C HIS A 31 15.45 -15.24 -22.56
N ALA A 32 14.14 -15.15 -22.78
CA ALA A 32 13.53 -13.93 -23.29
C ALA A 32 13.73 -12.79 -22.27
N PRO A 33 14.13 -11.58 -22.72
CA PRO A 33 14.21 -10.42 -21.85
C PRO A 33 12.82 -10.07 -21.36
N LYS A 34 12.55 -10.37 -20.09
CA LYS A 34 11.27 -10.11 -19.47
C LYS A 34 11.14 -8.62 -19.12
N GLN A 35 10.34 -7.92 -19.93
CA GLN A 35 9.89 -6.51 -19.89
C GLN A 35 10.68 -5.51 -20.74
N ALA A 36 9.91 -4.76 -21.54
CA ALA A 36 10.28 -3.42 -21.96
C ALA A 36 10.53 -2.57 -20.71
N ASN A 37 11.57 -1.74 -20.75
CA ASN A 37 12.01 -0.87 -19.65
C ASN A 37 10.92 0.16 -19.28
N LEU A 38 9.89 -0.29 -18.54
CA LEU A 38 8.97 0.57 -17.85
C LEU A 38 9.54 0.79 -16.44
N PRO A 39 9.82 2.03 -16.04
CA PRO A 39 10.25 2.30 -14.68
C PRO A 39 9.16 1.82 -13.71
N ASN A 40 9.58 1.09 -12.67
CA ASN A 40 8.79 0.78 -11.47
C ASN A 40 7.76 -0.37 -11.52
N VAL A 41 7.90 -1.36 -12.42
CA VAL A 41 7.06 -2.58 -12.39
C VAL A 41 7.92 -3.84 -12.29
N SER A 42 7.86 -4.55 -11.16
CA SER A 42 8.58 -5.81 -10.94
C SER A 42 7.76 -7.03 -11.39
N LYS A 43 8.42 -8.16 -11.65
CA LYS A 43 7.77 -9.39 -12.16
C LYS A 43 6.81 -10.04 -11.16
N ASP A 44 6.96 -9.72 -9.89
CA ASP A 44 6.19 -10.27 -8.78
C ASP A 44 5.02 -9.35 -8.39
N ASP A 45 4.86 -8.20 -9.06
CA ASP A 45 3.73 -7.32 -8.78
C ASP A 45 2.43 -7.96 -9.28
N PRO A 46 1.40 -8.06 -8.42
CA PRO A 46 0.10 -8.56 -8.84
C PRO A 46 -0.45 -7.68 -9.97
N PRO A 47 -1.14 -8.27 -10.96
CA PRO A 47 -1.71 -7.51 -12.06
C PRO A 47 -2.63 -6.41 -11.50
N PRO A 48 -2.59 -5.19 -12.07
CA PRO A 48 -3.39 -4.08 -11.56
C PRO A 48 -4.87 -4.46 -11.60
N PRO A 49 -5.67 -4.08 -10.58
CA PRO A 49 -7.12 -4.33 -10.61
C PRO A 49 -7.71 -3.67 -11.86
N VAL A 50 -8.46 -4.43 -12.65
CA VAL A 50 -9.09 -3.97 -13.89
C VAL A 50 -10.57 -3.67 -13.66
N ASP A 51 -11.11 -2.73 -14.43
CA ASP A 51 -12.55 -2.46 -14.48
C ASP A 51 -13.29 -3.53 -15.32
N GLU A 52 -14.61 -3.41 -15.39
CA GLU A 52 -15.47 -4.30 -16.20
C GLU A 52 -15.14 -4.29 -17.70
N LYS A 53 -14.36 -3.31 -18.18
CA LYS A 53 -13.94 -3.13 -19.58
C LYS A 53 -12.50 -3.60 -19.81
N GLY A 54 -11.86 -4.21 -18.80
CA GLY A 54 -10.48 -4.69 -18.86
C GLY A 54 -9.43 -3.58 -18.79
N LEU A 55 -9.81 -2.35 -18.46
CA LEU A 55 -8.88 -1.24 -18.29
C LEU A 55 -8.32 -1.24 -16.86
N PRO A 56 -7.00 -1.03 -16.68
CA PRO A 56 -6.40 -0.96 -15.36
C PRO A 56 -6.94 0.24 -14.57
N ILE A 57 -7.44 -0.02 -13.36
CA ILE A 57 -7.92 1.00 -12.43
C ILE A 57 -6.71 1.70 -11.81
N MET A 58 -6.26 2.75 -12.47
CA MET A 58 -5.26 3.66 -11.91
C MET A 58 -5.93 4.53 -10.85
N ARG A 59 -5.52 4.39 -9.57
CA ARG A 59 -5.90 5.33 -8.51
C ARG A 59 -5.11 6.63 -8.67
N GLN A 60 -5.36 7.35 -9.76
CA GLN A 60 -4.71 8.62 -9.99
C GLN A 60 -5.46 9.70 -9.19
N PRO A 61 -4.74 10.53 -8.41
CA PRO A 61 -5.38 11.64 -7.71
C PRO A 61 -6.05 12.56 -8.74
N ALA A 62 -7.15 13.21 -8.36
CA ALA A 62 -7.83 14.17 -9.21
C ALA A 62 -6.80 15.19 -9.71
N GLN A 63 -6.66 15.29 -11.04
CA GLN A 63 -5.69 16.20 -11.62
C GLN A 63 -6.09 17.64 -11.28
N PRO A 64 -5.13 18.49 -10.87
CA PRO A 64 -5.42 19.90 -10.69
C PRO A 64 -5.82 20.49 -12.04
N LEU A 65 -6.71 21.48 -12.02
CA LEU A 65 -6.98 22.28 -13.22
C LEU A 65 -5.69 23.00 -13.65
N MET A 66 -5.62 23.46 -14.91
CA MET A 66 -4.51 24.29 -15.41
C MET A 66 -4.30 25.57 -14.58
N SER A 67 -5.31 25.98 -13.81
CA SER A 67 -5.24 27.07 -12.84
C SER A 67 -4.57 26.68 -11.50
N GLY A 68 -4.20 25.42 -11.30
CA GLY A 68 -3.64 24.90 -10.04
C GLY A 68 -4.67 24.75 -8.91
N LEU A 69 -5.92 25.15 -9.13
CA LEU A 69 -6.98 25.05 -8.14
C LEU A 69 -7.62 23.65 -8.19
N MET A 70 -7.75 23.02 -7.03
CA MET A 70 -8.59 21.83 -6.88
C MET A 70 -10.03 22.26 -6.60
N GLY A 71 -10.85 22.37 -7.65
CA GLY A 71 -12.32 22.39 -7.52
C GLY A 71 -12.95 23.53 -6.72
N ILE A 72 -12.23 24.64 -6.46
CA ILE A 72 -12.82 25.81 -5.81
C ILE A 72 -13.76 26.48 -6.83
N PRO A 73 -15.05 26.71 -6.50
CA PRO A 73 -15.94 27.43 -7.39
C PRO A 73 -15.40 28.84 -7.65
N THR A 74 -15.31 29.23 -8.92
CA THR A 74 -14.83 30.55 -9.35
C THR A 74 -15.72 31.69 -8.90
N ASN A 75 -16.97 31.39 -8.56
CA ASN A 75 -17.89 32.35 -7.95
C ASN A 75 -17.86 32.14 -6.44
N GLU A 76 -17.43 33.18 -5.73
CA GLU A 76 -17.58 33.27 -4.29
C GLU A 76 -19.06 33.15 -3.91
N VAL A 77 -19.39 32.14 -3.10
CA VAL A 77 -20.71 32.08 -2.48
C VAL A 77 -20.72 33.17 -1.41
N LYS A 78 -21.39 34.29 -1.70
CA LYS A 78 -21.59 35.36 -0.73
C LYS A 78 -22.56 34.88 0.35
N VAL A 79 -22.02 34.25 1.39
CA VAL A 79 -22.78 33.87 2.58
C VAL A 79 -22.95 35.12 3.45
N ASP A 80 -24.19 35.51 3.69
CA ASP A 80 -24.52 36.54 4.66
C ASP A 80 -24.32 36.00 6.07
N TRP A 81 -23.16 36.28 6.65
CA TRP A 81 -22.81 35.87 8.02
C TRP A 81 -23.49 36.74 9.08
N ALA A 82 -24.28 37.75 8.70
CA ALA A 82 -25.03 38.56 9.64
C ALA A 82 -26.19 37.77 10.23
N ILE A 83 -26.23 37.69 11.56
CA ILE A 83 -27.36 37.13 12.29
C ILE A 83 -28.52 38.11 12.13
N LYS A 84 -29.50 37.76 11.30
CA LYS A 84 -30.72 38.54 11.12
C LYS A 84 -31.45 38.67 12.46
N ALA A 85 -31.92 39.88 12.79
CA ALA A 85 -32.54 40.17 14.08
C ALA A 85 -33.75 39.28 14.39
N ASP A 86 -34.45 38.84 13.35
CA ASP A 86 -35.61 37.96 13.43
C ASP A 86 -35.26 36.52 13.85
N ASN A 87 -34.01 36.09 13.64
CA ASN A 87 -33.51 34.77 14.03
C ASN A 87 -33.00 34.72 15.48
N ILE A 88 -32.70 35.86 16.11
CA ILE A 88 -32.12 35.90 17.45
C ILE A 88 -33.14 35.50 18.53
N THR A 89 -34.42 35.83 18.31
CA THR A 89 -35.51 35.47 19.22
C THR A 89 -35.83 33.97 19.16
N SER A 90 -35.76 33.37 17.97
CA SER A 90 -35.90 31.92 17.77
C SER A 90 -34.73 31.14 18.37
N ALA A 91 -33.50 31.67 18.28
CA ALA A 91 -32.31 31.07 18.89
C ALA A 91 -32.29 31.14 20.43
N LYS A 92 -32.97 32.13 21.03
CA LYS A 92 -33.03 32.30 22.50
C LYS A 92 -34.03 31.36 23.17
N THR A 93 -35.02 30.85 22.44
CA THR A 93 -36.00 29.85 22.93
C THR A 93 -35.68 28.43 22.47
N ALA A 94 -34.85 28.26 21.45
CA ALA A 94 -34.21 27.00 21.16
C ALA A 94 -33.08 26.74 22.17
N SER A 95 -33.45 26.27 23.37
CA SER A 95 -32.56 25.37 24.10
C SER A 95 -32.32 24.18 23.19
N VAL A 96 -31.24 24.24 22.43
CA VAL A 96 -30.71 23.10 21.70
C VAL A 96 -30.30 22.11 22.77
N GLU A 97 -31.19 21.17 23.08
CA GLU A 97 -30.77 19.84 23.46
C GLU A 97 -29.85 19.39 22.32
N THR A 98 -28.55 19.54 22.55
CA THR A 98 -27.53 18.91 21.73
C THR A 98 -27.70 17.41 21.95
N THR A 99 -28.70 16.83 21.29
CA THR A 99 -28.57 15.46 20.81
C THR A 99 -27.46 15.56 19.79
N VAL A 100 -26.22 15.40 20.28
CA VAL A 100 -25.10 15.02 19.44
C VAL A 100 -25.64 13.82 18.68
N PRO A 101 -25.83 13.84 17.34
CA PRO A 101 -25.80 12.60 16.63
C PRO A 101 -24.37 12.13 16.84
N THR A 102 -24.16 11.34 17.89
CA THR A 102 -23.05 10.41 17.91
C THR A 102 -23.40 9.41 16.83
N THR A 103 -23.23 9.81 15.57
CA THR A 103 -22.70 8.90 14.56
C THR A 103 -21.27 8.60 14.98
N THR A 104 -21.14 7.95 16.14
CA THR A 104 -20.38 6.72 16.21
C THR A 104 -20.88 5.92 15.01
N SER A 105 -20.15 6.04 13.91
CA SER A 105 -19.97 4.90 13.04
C SER A 105 -19.22 3.85 13.87
N THR A 106 -19.88 3.32 14.90
CA THR A 106 -19.67 1.96 15.34
C THR A 106 -20.09 1.15 14.14
N VAL A 107 -19.09 0.82 13.32
CA VAL A 107 -19.19 -0.27 12.36
C VAL A 107 -19.57 -1.50 13.19
N THR A 108 -20.87 -1.72 13.33
CA THR A 108 -21.41 -2.93 13.91
C THR A 108 -21.29 -3.95 12.81
N VAL A 109 -20.12 -4.61 12.75
CA VAL A 109 -19.98 -5.85 11.96
C VAL A 109 -20.78 -6.91 12.72
N SER A 110 -22.08 -6.95 12.49
CA SER A 110 -22.90 -8.11 12.80
C SER A 110 -22.62 -9.18 11.75
N ASN A 111 -21.49 -9.86 11.88
CA ASN A 111 -21.31 -11.17 11.27
C ASN A 111 -21.22 -12.23 12.37
N SER A 112 -22.37 -12.82 12.67
CA SER A 112 -22.44 -14.15 13.24
C SER A 112 -21.91 -15.15 12.20
N VAL A 113 -20.60 -15.37 12.19
CA VAL A 113 -19.99 -16.56 11.60
C VAL A 113 -19.08 -17.16 12.64
N ASN A 114 -19.56 -18.25 13.24
CA ASN A 114 -18.84 -19.11 14.15
C ASN A 114 -17.74 -19.84 13.37
N GLN A 115 -16.65 -19.15 13.04
CA GLN A 115 -15.41 -19.75 12.57
C GLN A 115 -14.22 -19.00 13.16
N SER A 116 -13.36 -19.75 13.84
CA SER A 116 -12.12 -19.26 14.44
C SER A 116 -11.14 -18.84 13.34
N ILE A 117 -11.26 -17.61 12.85
CA ILE A 117 -10.25 -17.00 11.99
C ILE A 117 -9.27 -16.26 12.91
N LYS A 118 -8.12 -16.89 13.17
CA LYS A 118 -6.95 -16.23 13.76
C LYS A 118 -6.42 -15.19 12.77
N THR A 119 -6.93 -13.97 12.84
CA THR A 119 -6.39 -12.82 12.12
C THR A 119 -5.01 -12.48 12.66
N ARG A 120 -3.96 -12.84 11.91
CA ARG A 120 -2.60 -12.35 12.10
C ARG A 120 -2.46 -11.04 11.32
N PRO A 121 -1.97 -9.94 11.92
CA PRO A 121 -1.65 -8.74 11.14
C PRO A 121 -0.53 -9.06 10.14
N ILE A 122 -0.66 -8.55 8.91
CA ILE A 122 0.39 -8.60 7.88
C ILE A 122 1.47 -7.59 8.27
N GLY A 123 2.29 -7.98 9.24
CA GLY A 123 3.64 -7.48 9.42
C GLY A 123 4.56 -8.63 9.04
N GLN A 124 5.11 -8.60 7.84
CA GLN A 124 6.15 -9.56 7.48
C GLN A 124 7.35 -9.33 8.40
N ALA A 125 7.53 -10.26 9.35
CA ALA A 125 8.80 -10.51 9.96
C ALA A 125 9.74 -10.99 8.85
N ARG A 126 10.60 -10.10 8.36
CA ARG A 126 11.89 -10.55 7.83
C ARG A 126 12.66 -11.07 9.03
N GLN A 127 12.71 -12.39 9.19
CA GLN A 127 13.66 -13.02 10.10
C GLN A 127 15.04 -12.86 9.47
N GLU A 128 15.69 -11.75 9.76
CA GLU A 128 17.14 -11.66 9.66
C GLU A 128 17.71 -12.40 10.87
N THR A 129 18.39 -13.51 10.61
CA THR A 129 19.18 -14.23 11.61
C THR A 129 20.36 -13.35 12.01
N THR A 130 20.16 -12.47 12.99
CA THR A 130 21.25 -11.75 13.66
C THR A 130 21.12 -11.94 15.18
N THR A 131 21.88 -12.93 15.66
CA THR A 131 22.54 -12.97 16.97
C THR A 131 21.76 -12.36 18.13
N ALA A 132 21.05 -13.24 18.84
CA ALA A 132 20.33 -12.98 20.08
C ALA A 132 21.25 -12.48 21.21
N THR A 133 21.51 -11.17 21.29
CA THR A 133 21.86 -10.48 22.56
C THR A 133 21.54 -8.96 22.53
N THR A 134 21.38 -8.32 21.36
CA THR A 134 21.23 -6.85 21.26
C THR A 134 19.79 -6.36 21.02
N GLN A 135 18.78 -7.22 21.20
CA GLN A 135 17.45 -7.10 20.59
C GLN A 135 16.26 -6.89 21.55
N ASN A 136 16.50 -6.70 22.86
CA ASN A 136 15.39 -6.59 23.83
C ASN A 136 14.73 -5.19 23.86
N TRP A 137 15.50 -4.13 23.61
CA TRP A 137 14.98 -2.75 23.63
C TRP A 137 14.07 -2.45 22.43
N GLU A 138 14.23 -3.16 21.31
CA GLU A 138 13.41 -2.95 20.11
C GLU A 138 11.93 -3.23 20.36
N GLY A 139 11.63 -4.22 21.21
CA GLY A 139 10.25 -4.55 21.61
C GLY A 139 9.59 -3.40 22.37
N ALA A 140 10.27 -2.88 23.39
CA ALA A 140 9.81 -1.74 24.19
C ALA A 140 9.63 -0.48 23.33
N PHE A 141 10.60 -0.22 22.44
CA PHE A 141 10.55 0.90 21.50
C PHE A 141 9.32 0.84 20.58
N ARG A 142 9.00 -0.32 20.00
CA ARG A 142 7.82 -0.50 19.14
C ARG A 142 6.52 -0.26 19.91
N GLN A 143 6.47 -0.68 21.16
CA GLN A 143 5.29 -0.50 22.02
C GLN A 143 5.07 0.99 22.34
N GLU A 144 6.11 1.72 22.70
CA GLU A 144 6.01 3.18 22.91
C GLU A 144 5.66 3.93 21.62
N LEU A 145 6.21 3.50 20.48
CA LEU A 145 5.87 4.08 19.19
C LEU A 145 4.39 3.84 18.83
N ALA A 146 3.81 2.71 19.25
CA ALA A 146 2.38 2.44 19.12
C ALA A 146 1.53 3.34 20.03
N GLN A 147 2.00 3.62 21.25
CA GLN A 147 1.32 4.58 22.14
C GLN A 147 1.34 6.00 21.56
N CYS A 148 2.46 6.44 20.96
CA CYS A 148 2.52 7.73 20.27
C CYS A 148 1.51 7.83 19.10
N ARG A 149 1.14 6.70 18.47
CA ARG A 149 0.14 6.69 17.39
C ARG A 149 -1.29 6.90 17.89
N GLN A 150 -1.57 6.70 19.19
CA GLN A 150 -2.89 6.96 19.77
C GLN A 150 -3.12 8.45 20.05
N LEU A 151 -2.06 9.27 20.04
CA LEU A 151 -2.15 10.71 20.23
C LEU A 151 -2.66 11.44 18.97
N GLY A 152 -3.09 12.68 19.18
CA GLY A 152 -3.45 13.62 18.13
C GLY A 152 -2.30 13.91 17.16
N PHE A 153 -2.64 14.49 16.01
CA PHE A 153 -1.71 14.70 14.89
C PHE A 153 -0.45 15.48 15.30
N PHE A 154 -0.62 16.54 16.11
CA PHE A 154 0.48 17.41 16.50
C PHE A 154 1.33 16.82 17.62
N GLU A 155 0.72 16.14 18.59
CA GLU A 155 1.41 15.48 19.71
C GLU A 155 2.16 14.22 19.25
N ARG A 156 1.67 13.56 18.19
CA ARG A 156 2.32 12.38 17.62
C ARG A 156 3.73 12.69 17.13
N ALA A 157 3.92 13.81 16.41
CA ALA A 157 5.21 14.14 15.82
C ALA A 157 6.28 14.38 16.90
N SER A 158 5.94 15.12 17.96
CA SER A 158 6.83 15.37 19.08
C SER A 158 7.09 14.12 19.91
N CYS A 159 6.07 13.28 20.14
CA CYS A 159 6.21 11.99 20.83
C CYS A 159 7.16 11.04 20.08
N VAL A 160 6.96 10.85 18.77
CA VAL A 160 7.80 9.99 17.94
C VAL A 160 9.24 10.51 17.88
N GLY A 161 9.44 11.82 17.76
CA GLY A 161 10.77 12.43 17.79
C GLY A 161 11.52 12.11 19.08
N ARG A 162 10.89 12.35 20.24
CA ARG A 162 11.47 12.08 21.56
C ARG A 162 11.80 10.60 21.77
N VAL A 163 10.88 9.70 21.45
CA VAL A 163 11.09 8.24 21.60
C VAL A 163 12.23 7.77 20.70
N ARG A 164 12.31 8.25 19.45
CA ARG A 164 13.45 7.93 18.57
C ARG A 164 14.79 8.42 19.14
N GLU A 165 14.83 9.58 19.76
CA GLU A 165 16.07 10.06 20.40
C GLU A 165 16.49 9.20 21.59
N GLN A 166 15.53 8.81 22.43
CA GLN A 166 15.75 7.97 23.60
C GLN A 166 16.23 6.57 23.25
N TYR A 167 15.76 5.98 22.14
CA TYR A 167 16.08 4.60 21.77
C TYR A 167 17.14 4.51 20.65
N CYS A 168 17.01 5.28 19.57
CA CYS A 168 17.94 5.21 18.44
C CYS A 168 19.30 5.84 18.74
N GLY A 169 19.34 6.85 19.61
CA GLY A 169 20.58 7.54 20.03
C GLY A 169 21.53 6.62 20.81
N PRO A 170 21.13 6.13 22.00
CA PRO A 170 21.97 5.28 22.84
C PRO A 170 22.38 3.97 22.17
N ASN A 171 21.47 3.38 21.38
CA ASN A 171 21.72 2.08 20.72
C ASN A 171 22.40 2.20 19.34
N LYS A 172 22.81 3.40 18.92
CA LYS A 172 23.43 3.67 17.60
C LYS A 172 22.65 3.04 16.44
N ALA A 173 21.33 3.13 16.50
CA ALA A 173 20.41 2.45 15.58
C ALA A 173 19.92 3.34 14.41
N TRP A 174 20.33 4.62 14.38
CA TRP A 174 20.03 5.54 13.28
C TRP A 174 20.47 4.95 11.93
N GLY A 175 19.53 4.81 11.00
CA GLY A 175 19.78 4.25 9.67
C GLY A 175 20.03 2.74 9.61
N ARG A 176 19.99 2.03 10.76
CA ARG A 176 20.14 0.57 10.84
C ARG A 176 18.81 -0.14 11.06
N VAL A 177 17.93 0.47 11.86
CA VAL A 177 16.59 -0.05 12.17
C VAL A 177 15.56 0.74 11.37
N ASN A 178 14.58 0.05 10.75
CA ASN A 178 13.56 0.64 9.87
C ASN A 178 12.83 1.85 10.47
N ASP A 179 12.62 1.84 11.78
CA ASP A 179 11.91 2.90 12.51
C ASP A 179 12.81 4.10 12.90
N CYS A 180 14.13 4.02 12.67
CA CYS A 180 15.12 5.07 12.93
C CYS A 180 15.68 5.63 11.60
N PRO A 181 15.23 6.80 11.12
CA PRO A 181 15.71 7.35 9.85
C PRO A 181 17.21 7.69 9.89
N ALA A 182 17.92 7.62 8.76
CA ALA A 182 19.31 8.07 8.70
C ALA A 182 19.37 9.60 8.95
N ARG A 183 20.22 10.03 9.89
CA ARG A 183 20.52 11.45 10.08
C ARG A 183 21.51 11.87 8.98
N ARG A 184 21.17 12.92 8.23
CA ARG A 184 22.09 13.58 7.29
C ARG A 184 22.96 14.58 8.02
#